data_AF-A0A2N6JVP8-F1
#
_entry.id   AF-A0A2N6JVP8-F1
#
_cell.length_a   1.000
_cell.length_b   1.000
_cell.length_c   1.000
_cell.angle_alpha   90.00
_cell.angle_beta   90.00
_cell.angle_gamma   90.00
#
_symmetry.space_group_name_H-M   'P 1'
#
loop_
_entity.id
_entity.type
_entity.pdbx_description
1 polymer ?
#
loop_
_entity_poly.entity_id
_entity_poly.type
_entity_poly.pdbx_seq_one_letter_code
_entity_poly.pdbx_strand_id
1 'polypeptide(L)'
;MKISQKLVLGFLSIAVLTGLVGAIAANQQSQTAKYLAQEEARKLAEILGYFANHELEERKPLSRDEMVAHLGRHVQMLHQQQQRDIVIVDRNKTILADAIPQNVNTKFDHDLDNEVGKTIQDGKARSFVETSPDYPQGIQQKARYKRSS
;
A
#
# COMPACT_ATOMS: atom_id res chain seq x y z
N MET A 1 -48.42 -8.55 32.37
CA MET A 1 -47.24 -7.66 32.24
C MET A 1 -47.68 -6.21 32.37
N LYS A 2 -46.99 -5.42 33.19
CA LYS A 2 -47.28 -3.98 33.35
C LYS A 2 -46.81 -3.20 32.11
N ILE A 3 -47.46 -2.09 31.79
CA ILE A 3 -47.13 -1.23 30.63
C ILE A 3 -45.67 -0.77 30.66
N SER A 4 -45.12 -0.52 31.86
CA SER A 4 -43.71 -0.17 32.06
C SER A 4 -42.74 -1.24 31.55
N GLN A 5 -43.06 -2.53 31.72
CA GLN A 5 -42.22 -3.62 31.21
C GLN A 5 -42.23 -3.68 29.67
N LYS A 6 -43.36 -3.38 29.04
CA LYS A 6 -43.46 -3.33 27.57
C LYS A 6 -42.64 -2.18 27.00
N LEU A 7 -42.66 -1.01 27.65
CA LEU A 7 -41.85 0.15 27.27
C LEU A 7 -40.35 -0.11 27.40
N VAL A 8 -39.90 -0.66 28.54
CA VAL A 8 -38.49 -1.00 28.76
C VAL A 8 -38.00 -2.01 27.73
N LEU A 9 -38.80 -3.03 27.43
CA LEU A 9 -38.44 -4.04 26.41
C LEU A 9 -38.31 -3.42 25.02
N GLY A 10 -39.20 -2.48 24.66
CA GLY A 10 -39.14 -1.77 23.38
C GLY A 10 -37.88 -0.91 23.26
N PHE A 11 -37.54 -0.13 24.29
CA PHE A 11 -36.32 0.68 24.30
C PHE A 11 -35.05 -0.18 24.23
N LEU A 12 -35.00 -1.29 24.98
CA LEU A 12 -33.87 -2.22 24.91
C LEU A 12 -33.70 -2.78 23.49
N SER A 13 -34.81 -3.13 22.85
CA SER A 13 -34.81 -3.69 21.49
C SER A 13 -34.25 -2.69 20.48
N ILE A 14 -34.65 -1.42 20.56
CA ILE A 14 -34.14 -0.36 19.67
C ILE A 14 -32.65 -0.10 19.92
N ALA A 15 -32.22 -0.08 21.18
CA ALA A 15 -30.81 0.11 21.53
C ALA A 15 -29.93 -1.03 20.97
N VAL A 16 -30.36 -2.28 21.13
CA VAL A 16 -29.65 -3.45 20.57
C VAL A 16 -29.60 -3.38 19.05
N LEU A 17 -30.73 -3.07 18.40
CA LEU A 17 -30.79 -2.95 16.94
C LEU A 17 -29.84 -1.86 16.42
N THR A 18 -29.81 -0.71 17.10
CA THR A 18 -28.93 0.41 16.74
C THR A 18 -27.46 0.03 16.90
N GLY A 19 -27.11 -0.65 18.00
CA GLY A 19 -25.75 -1.15 18.22
C GLY A 19 -25.30 -2.14 17.15
N LEU A 20 -26.18 -3.08 16.76
CA LEU A 20 -25.90 -4.03 15.69
C LEU A 20 -25.68 -3.35 14.34
N VAL A 21 -26.55 -2.41 13.96
CA VAL A 21 -26.41 -1.66 12.71
C VAL A 21 -25.12 -0.85 12.71
N GLY A 22 -24.78 -0.19 13.83
CA GLY A 22 -23.52 0.55 13.97
C GLY A 22 -22.29 -0.35 13.82
N ALA A 23 -22.30 -1.53 14.44
CA ALA A 23 -21.20 -2.49 14.33
C ALA A 23 -21.03 -3.05 12.91
N ILE A 24 -22.13 -3.33 12.21
CA ILE A 24 -22.10 -3.78 10.80
C ILE A 24 -21.55 -2.66 9.91
N ALA A 25 -22.05 -1.43 10.07
CA ALA A 25 -21.61 -0.27 9.30
C ALA A 25 -20.11 0.00 9.47
N ALA A 26 -19.60 -0.05 10.72
CA ALA A 26 -18.18 0.14 11.00
C ALA A 26 -17.31 -0.94 10.33
N ASN A 27 -17.74 -2.20 10.37
CA ASN A 27 -17.04 -3.29 9.68
C ASN A 27 -17.04 -3.09 8.16
N GLN A 28 -18.19 -2.72 7.58
CA GLN A 28 -18.33 -2.49 6.15
C GLN A 28 -17.46 -1.32 5.67
N GLN A 29 -17.39 -0.25 6.47
CA GLN A 29 -16.58 0.93 6.20
C GLN A 29 -15.08 0.58 6.21
N SER A 30 -14.62 -0.24 7.16
CA SER A 30 -13.24 -0.72 7.20
C SER A 30 -12.86 -1.53 5.96
N GLN A 31 -13.74 -2.44 5.52
CA GLN A 31 -13.47 -3.25 4.31
C GLN A 31 -13.45 -2.39 3.04
N THR A 32 -14.37 -1.43 2.94
CA THR A 32 -14.39 -0.48 1.81
C THR A 32 -13.13 0.39 1.79
N ALA A 33 -12.69 0.88 2.94
CA ALA A 33 -11.46 1.65 3.06
C ALA A 33 -10.22 0.84 2.62
N LYS A 34 -10.13 -0.42 3.04
CA LYS A 34 -9.05 -1.34 2.60
C LYS A 34 -9.06 -1.55 1.09
N TYR A 35 -10.24 -1.82 0.52
CA TYR A 35 -10.40 -1.99 -0.92
C TYR A 35 -9.97 -0.73 -1.70
N LEU A 36 -10.44 0.44 -1.27
CA LEU A 36 -10.08 1.72 -1.90
C LEU A 36 -8.57 2.01 -1.79
N ALA A 37 -7.94 1.74 -0.64
CA ALA A 37 -6.50 1.89 -0.47
C ALA A 37 -5.71 0.98 -1.43
N GLN A 38 -6.11 -0.28 -1.59
CA GLN A 38 -5.47 -1.21 -2.52
C GLN A 38 -5.67 -0.81 -3.99
N GLU A 39 -6.84 -0.28 -4.33
CA GLU A 39 -7.16 0.16 -5.68
C GLU A 39 -6.42 1.45 -6.05
N GLU A 40 -6.25 2.36 -5.09
CA GLU A 40 -5.43 3.54 -5.25
C GLU A 40 -3.94 3.17 -5.38
N ALA A 41 -3.43 2.29 -4.51
CA ALA A 41 -2.08 1.76 -4.63
C ALA A 41 -1.85 1.09 -6.00
N ARG A 42 -2.87 0.40 -6.54
CA ARG A 42 -2.83 -0.15 -7.90
C ARG A 42 -2.65 0.93 -8.97
N LYS A 43 -3.48 1.97 -8.93
CA LYS A 43 -3.42 3.07 -9.92
C LYS A 43 -2.09 3.82 -9.83
N LEU A 44 -1.58 4.05 -8.63
CA LEU A 44 -0.29 4.68 -8.42
C LEU A 44 0.86 3.81 -8.94
N ALA A 45 0.92 2.54 -8.57
CA ALA A 45 1.94 1.62 -9.09
C ALA A 45 1.92 1.53 -10.64
N GLU A 46 0.75 1.72 -11.25
CA GLU A 46 0.60 1.75 -12.70
C GLU A 46 1.18 3.00 -13.35
N ILE A 47 0.83 4.16 -12.81
CA ILE A 47 1.33 5.45 -13.27
C ILE A 47 2.83 5.55 -13.04
N LEU A 48 3.31 5.16 -11.86
CA LEU A 48 4.72 5.22 -11.49
C LEU A 48 5.57 4.23 -12.26
N GLY A 49 5.09 2.99 -12.47
CA GLY A 49 5.78 2.05 -13.33
C GLY A 49 5.87 2.50 -14.78
N TYR A 50 4.90 3.29 -15.26
CA TYR A 50 4.98 3.93 -16.58
C TYR A 50 6.03 5.06 -16.59
N PHE A 51 5.96 6.01 -15.64
CA PHE A 51 6.90 7.12 -15.58
C PHE A 51 8.34 6.67 -15.33
N ALA A 52 8.58 5.77 -14.38
CA ALA A 52 9.92 5.27 -14.10
C ALA A 52 10.53 4.60 -15.33
N ASN A 53 9.77 3.76 -16.06
CA ASN A 53 10.29 3.12 -17.26
C ASN A 53 10.56 4.14 -18.37
N HIS A 54 9.63 5.07 -18.60
CA HIS A 54 9.75 6.06 -19.68
C HIS A 54 10.86 7.08 -19.42
N GLU A 55 10.97 7.62 -18.20
CA GLU A 55 12.04 8.56 -17.83
C GLU A 55 13.43 7.90 -17.88
N LEU A 56 13.53 6.62 -17.48
CA LEU A 56 14.79 5.89 -17.56
C LEU A 56 15.18 5.57 -19.01
N GLU A 57 14.22 5.24 -19.87
CA GLU A 57 14.43 5.01 -21.31
C GLU A 57 14.86 6.29 -22.04
N GLU A 58 14.24 7.44 -21.72
CA GLU A 58 14.58 8.73 -22.32
C GLU A 58 15.95 9.24 -21.86
N ARG A 59 16.27 9.12 -20.56
CA ARG A 59 17.53 9.65 -20.01
C ARG A 59 18.75 8.79 -20.27
N LYS A 60 18.59 7.47 -20.47
CA LYS A 60 19.69 6.50 -20.60
C LYS A 60 20.82 6.79 -19.58
N PRO A 61 20.56 6.64 -18.27
CA PRO A 61 21.53 7.00 -17.24
C PRO A 61 22.89 6.33 -17.50
N LEU A 62 23.98 7.08 -17.33
CA LEU A 62 25.33 6.64 -17.66
C LEU A 62 25.87 5.66 -16.61
N SER A 63 25.32 5.68 -15.39
CA SER A 63 25.69 4.81 -14.28
C SER A 63 24.49 4.38 -13.40
N ARG A 64 24.69 3.29 -12.64
CA ARG A 64 23.71 2.80 -11.65
C ARG A 64 23.41 3.84 -10.56
N ASP A 65 24.43 4.58 -10.12
CA ASP A 65 24.28 5.56 -9.05
C ASP A 65 23.44 6.76 -9.49
N GLU A 66 23.61 7.23 -10.73
CA GLU A 66 22.76 8.27 -11.31
C GLU A 66 21.30 7.81 -11.44
N MET A 67 21.08 6.55 -11.85
CA MET A 67 19.75 5.95 -11.90
C MET A 67 19.09 5.93 -10.50
N VAL A 68 19.80 5.41 -9.50
CA VAL A 68 19.33 5.34 -8.10
C VAL A 68 19.03 6.73 -7.55
N ALA A 69 19.93 7.70 -7.75
CA ALA A 69 19.73 9.08 -7.32
C ALA A 69 18.52 9.74 -8.00
N HIS A 70 18.27 9.43 -9.27
CA HIS A 70 17.10 9.93 -10.00
C HIS A 70 15.81 9.33 -9.46
N LEU A 71 15.74 8.00 -9.32
CA LEU A 71 14.58 7.31 -8.75
C LEU A 71 14.29 7.80 -7.31
N GLY A 72 15.33 7.97 -6.49
CA GLY A 72 15.21 8.49 -5.14
C GLY A 72 14.57 9.88 -5.10
N ARG A 73 15.01 10.82 -5.95
CA ARG A 73 14.40 12.15 -6.05
C ARG A 73 12.92 12.09 -6.45
N HIS A 74 12.56 11.19 -7.36
CA HIS A 74 11.18 11.04 -7.81
C HIS A 74 10.29 10.48 -6.71
N VAL A 75 10.72 9.40 -6.04
CA VAL A 75 10.03 8.82 -4.89
C VAL A 75 9.86 9.85 -3.77
N GLN A 76 10.91 10.60 -3.46
CA GLN A 76 10.87 11.63 -2.41
C GLN A 76 9.89 12.76 -2.74
N MET A 77 9.84 13.22 -3.99
CA MET A 77 8.87 14.23 -4.44
C MET A 77 7.44 13.74 -4.22
N LEU A 78 7.13 12.51 -4.63
CA LEU A 78 5.80 11.92 -4.49
C LEU A 78 5.42 11.70 -3.05
N HIS A 79 6.36 11.26 -2.22
CA HIS A 79 6.15 11.12 -0.79
C HIS A 79 5.80 12.47 -0.15
N GLN A 80 6.55 13.53 -0.47
CA GLN A 80 6.29 14.88 0.05
C GLN A 80 4.93 15.43 -0.38
N GLN A 81 4.58 15.27 -1.66
CA GLN A 81 3.36 15.85 -2.23
C GLN A 81 2.09 15.07 -1.88
N GLN A 82 2.18 13.74 -1.79
CA GLN A 82 1.00 12.86 -1.72
C GLN A 82 0.98 11.98 -0.48
N GLN A 83 1.99 12.06 0.39
CA GLN A 83 2.15 11.21 1.58
C GLN A 83 2.03 9.72 1.24
N ARG A 84 2.58 9.33 0.07
CA ARG A 84 2.56 7.96 -0.42
C ARG A 84 3.87 7.27 -0.11
N ASP A 85 3.73 6.03 0.30
CA ASP A 85 4.83 5.12 0.47
C ASP A 85 5.09 4.37 -0.84
N ILE A 86 6.30 4.51 -1.37
CA ILE A 86 6.70 3.98 -2.68
C ILE A 86 8.11 3.44 -2.53
N VAL A 87 8.26 2.15 -2.76
CA VAL A 87 9.56 1.47 -2.76
C VAL A 87 9.81 0.88 -4.14
N ILE A 88 10.95 1.22 -4.74
CA ILE A 88 11.41 0.62 -5.99
C ILE A 88 12.53 -0.35 -5.67
N VAL A 89 12.39 -1.60 -6.10
CA VAL A 89 13.38 -2.66 -5.86
C VAL A 89 13.90 -3.24 -7.16
N ASP A 90 15.13 -3.76 -7.14
CA ASP A 90 15.67 -4.57 -8.22
C ASP A 90 15.13 -6.02 -8.19
N ARG A 91 15.55 -6.84 -9.16
CA ARG A 91 15.15 -8.25 -9.26
C ARG A 91 15.59 -9.10 -8.06
N ASN A 92 16.59 -8.65 -7.32
CA ASN A 92 17.08 -9.27 -6.10
C ASN A 92 16.41 -8.66 -4.86
N LYS A 93 15.32 -7.89 -4.99
CA LYS A 93 14.66 -7.15 -3.90
C LYS A 93 15.59 -6.16 -3.17
N THR A 94 16.65 -5.69 -3.80
CA THR A 94 17.47 -4.60 -3.26
C THR A 94 16.73 -3.29 -3.50
N ILE A 95 16.59 -2.47 -2.47
CA ILE A 95 15.91 -1.18 -2.56
C ILE A 95 16.78 -0.21 -3.39
N LEU A 96 16.23 0.25 -4.51
CA LEU A 96 16.84 1.24 -5.39
C LEU A 96 16.35 2.66 -5.10
N ALA A 97 15.13 2.81 -4.57
CA ALA A 97 14.59 4.09 -4.16
C ALA A 97 13.51 3.91 -3.09
N ASP A 98 13.54 4.80 -2.11
CA ASP A 98 12.64 4.86 -0.97
C ASP A 98 12.56 6.34 -0.52
N ALA A 99 11.45 6.72 0.12
CA ALA A 99 11.31 8.02 0.77
C ALA A 99 12.29 8.18 1.95
N ILE A 100 12.73 7.06 2.54
CA ILE A 100 13.70 7.00 3.64
C ILE A 100 15.07 6.64 3.05
N PRO A 101 16.02 7.58 2.95
CA PRO A 101 17.30 7.35 2.29
C PRO A 101 18.14 6.23 2.90
N GLN A 102 17.96 5.96 4.20
CA GLN A 102 18.66 4.91 4.94
C GLN A 102 18.30 3.50 4.47
N ASN A 103 17.13 3.33 3.83
CA ASN A 103 16.67 2.03 3.33
C ASN A 103 17.31 1.67 1.98
N VAL A 104 17.83 2.66 1.24
CA VAL A 104 18.43 2.44 -0.10
C VAL A 104 19.65 1.52 -0.01
N ASN A 105 19.80 0.63 -0.97
CA ASN A 105 20.78 -0.46 -1.02
C ASN A 105 20.64 -1.54 0.06
N THR A 106 19.57 -1.51 0.86
CA THR A 106 19.23 -2.63 1.75
C THR A 106 18.27 -3.61 1.06
N LYS A 107 18.02 -4.75 1.70
CA LYS A 107 17.10 -5.77 1.20
C LYS A 107 15.68 -5.43 1.67
N PHE A 108 14.71 -5.46 0.77
CA PHE A 108 13.30 -5.42 1.14
C PHE A 108 12.86 -6.79 1.69
N ASP A 109 12.52 -6.84 2.99
CA ASP A 109 12.09 -8.05 3.71
C ASP A 109 10.81 -7.85 4.54
N HIS A 110 10.10 -6.74 4.31
CA HIS A 110 8.89 -6.38 5.04
C HIS A 110 7.59 -6.98 4.43
N ASP A 111 7.72 -7.88 3.44
CA ASP A 111 6.64 -8.69 2.85
C ASP A 111 6.66 -10.14 3.40
N LEU A 112 5.76 -10.41 4.36
CA LEU A 112 5.76 -11.64 5.15
C LEU A 112 5.68 -12.94 4.32
N ASP A 113 4.95 -12.94 3.20
CA ASP A 113 4.78 -14.10 2.33
C ASP A 113 5.60 -13.98 1.04
N ASN A 114 6.63 -13.12 1.01
CA ASN A 114 7.47 -12.85 -0.14
C ASN A 114 6.67 -12.43 -1.39
N GLU A 115 5.64 -11.63 -1.21
CA GLU A 115 4.74 -11.16 -2.26
C GLU A 115 5.48 -10.39 -3.35
N VAL A 116 6.48 -9.59 -2.97
CA VAL A 116 7.32 -8.86 -3.93
C VAL A 116 8.16 -9.85 -4.74
N GLY A 117 8.79 -10.83 -4.08
CA GLY A 117 9.58 -11.85 -4.76
C GLY A 117 8.74 -12.71 -5.73
N LYS A 118 7.56 -13.15 -5.29
CA LYS A 118 6.60 -13.88 -6.15
C LYS A 118 6.15 -13.02 -7.34
N THR A 119 5.94 -11.72 -7.13
CA THR A 119 5.58 -10.76 -8.19
C THR A 119 6.71 -10.56 -9.20
N ILE A 120 7.97 -10.52 -8.75
CA ILE A 120 9.12 -10.47 -9.65
C ILE A 120 9.22 -11.76 -10.49
N GLN A 121 8.94 -12.93 -9.89
CA GLN A 121 9.04 -14.23 -10.55
C GLN A 121 8.00 -14.42 -11.65
N ASP A 122 6.73 -14.15 -11.38
CA ASP A 122 5.63 -14.46 -12.31
C ASP A 122 4.96 -13.23 -12.94
N GLY A 123 5.38 -12.03 -12.54
CA GLY A 123 4.83 -10.77 -13.04
C GLY A 123 3.43 -10.42 -12.53
N LYS A 124 2.80 -11.27 -11.70
CA LYS A 124 1.44 -11.04 -11.22
C LYS A 124 1.45 -10.08 -10.05
N ALA A 125 0.69 -8.99 -10.15
CA ALA A 125 0.57 -8.02 -9.07
C ALA A 125 -0.08 -8.64 -7.82
N ARG A 126 0.44 -8.31 -6.65
CA ARG A 126 -0.03 -8.83 -5.35
C ARG A 126 -0.20 -7.70 -4.36
N SER A 127 -1.32 -7.70 -3.65
CA SER A 127 -1.51 -6.83 -2.49
C SER A 127 -0.97 -7.54 -1.25
N PHE A 128 -0.34 -6.80 -0.36
CA PHE A 128 0.19 -7.31 0.90
C PHE A 128 0.21 -6.21 1.98
N VAL A 129 0.45 -6.60 3.22
CA VAL A 129 0.68 -5.65 4.32
C VAL A 129 2.17 -5.57 4.55
N GLU A 130 2.75 -4.40 4.31
CA GLU A 130 4.11 -4.12 4.74
C GLU A 130 4.10 -3.82 6.24
N THR A 131 4.94 -4.50 7.01
CA THR A 131 5.15 -4.18 8.43
C THR A 131 6.63 -3.89 8.67
N SER A 132 6.95 -2.66 9.03
CA SER A 132 8.31 -2.14 9.19
C SER A 132 8.41 -1.22 10.42
N PRO A 133 9.62 -0.83 10.88
CA PRO A 133 9.76 0.16 11.94
C PRO A 133 9.06 1.50 11.64
N ASP A 134 8.98 1.87 10.36
CA ASP A 134 8.32 3.09 9.89
C ASP A 134 6.78 2.94 9.85
N TYR A 135 6.30 1.72 9.64
CA TYR A 135 4.88 1.36 9.64
C TYR A 135 4.58 0.19 10.60
N PRO A 136 4.68 0.41 11.94
CA PRO A 136 4.54 -0.68 12.92
C PRO A 136 3.12 -1.23 13.02
N GLN A 137 2.11 -0.47 12.56
CA GLN A 137 0.71 -0.93 12.47
C GLN A 137 0.38 -1.58 11.12
N GLY A 138 1.37 -1.63 10.22
CA GLY A 138 1.24 -2.13 8.87
C GLY A 138 0.61 -1.13 7.90
N ILE A 139 1.04 -1.18 6.65
CA ILE A 139 0.47 -0.40 5.54
C ILE A 139 0.11 -1.32 4.37
N GLN A 140 -1.03 -1.06 3.73
CA GLN A 140 -1.45 -1.81 2.54
C GLN A 140 -0.61 -1.37 1.33
N GLN A 141 0.11 -2.31 0.75
CA GLN A 141 0.88 -2.09 -0.46
C GLN A 141 0.43 -3.02 -1.58
N LYS A 142 0.85 -2.68 -2.80
CA LYS A 142 0.65 -3.50 -3.99
C LYS A 142 1.93 -3.62 -4.79
N ALA A 143 2.53 -4.80 -4.77
CA ALA A 143 3.68 -5.14 -5.62
C ALA A 143 3.22 -5.22 -7.08
N ARG A 144 3.97 -4.59 -7.99
CA ARG A 144 3.80 -4.73 -9.43
C ARG A 144 5.17 -4.85 -10.09
N TYR A 145 5.27 -5.76 -11.05
CA TYR A 145 6.45 -5.92 -11.90
C TYR A 145 6.13 -5.37 -13.29
N LYS A 146 6.99 -4.50 -13.82
CA LYS A 146 6.90 -4.02 -15.19
C LYS A 146 8.13 -4.50 -15.95
N ARG A 147 7.91 -5.26 -17.03
CA ARG A 147 8.98 -5.60 -17.99
C ARG A 147 9.20 -4.39 -18.89
N SER A 148 10.45 -3.99 -19.09
CA SER A 148 10.83 -3.14 -20.22
C SER A 148 10.49 -3.91 -21.50
N SER A 149 9.60 -3.35 -22.32
CA SER A 149 9.25 -3.88 -23.65
C SER A 149 10.34 -3.56 -24.67
#